data_AF-A0A0P1A8R2-F1
#
_entry.id   AF-A0A0P1A8R2-F1
#
_cell.length_a   1.000
_cell.length_b   1.000
_cell.length_c   1.000
_cell.angle_alpha   90.00
_cell.angle_beta   90.00
_cell.angle_gamma   90.00
#
_symmetry.space_group_name_H-M   'P 1'
#
loop_
_entity.id
_entity.type
_entity.pdbx_description
1 polymer ?
#
loop_
_entity_poly.entity_id
_entity_poly.type
_entity_poly.pdbx_seq_one_letter_code
_entity_poly.pdbx_strand_id
1 'polypeptide(L)'
;MTNMAEVELECAVYGEATVFSVKIARDTKVSALQEAIFDKKRYKERYPFDASELTLYLAKKDDAWLKDDDGVDGLLSGKTDTV
;
A
#
# COMPACT_ATOMS: atom_id res chain seq x y z
N MET A 1 5.81 -29.92 -3.49
CA MET A 1 4.92 -28.89 -2.92
C MET A 1 5.75 -27.65 -2.71
N THR A 2 5.64 -26.66 -3.59
CA THR A 2 6.31 -25.37 -3.42
C THR A 2 5.70 -24.70 -2.18
N ASN A 3 6.52 -24.50 -1.16
CA ASN A 3 6.14 -23.70 0.00
C ASN A 3 6.06 -22.25 -0.50
N MET A 4 4.87 -21.76 -0.83
CA MET A 4 4.67 -20.38 -1.26
C MET A 4 4.86 -19.50 -0.04
N ALA A 5 6.08 -18.98 0.14
CA ALA A 5 6.37 -18.07 1.24
C ALA A 5 5.48 -16.83 1.10
N GLU A 6 4.70 -16.53 2.14
CA GLU A 6 3.92 -15.30 2.21
C GLU A 6 4.78 -14.16 2.75
N VAL A 7 4.46 -12.96 2.31
CA VAL A 7 4.99 -11.71 2.87
C VAL A 7 3.84 -10.87 3.37
N GLU A 8 4.08 -10.13 4.45
CA GLU A 8 3.18 -9.12 4.96
C GLU A 8 3.74 -7.75 4.59
N LEU A 9 2.97 -6.98 3.83
CA LEU A 9 3.33 -5.64 3.37
C LEU A 9 2.51 -4.62 4.15
N GLU A 10 3.16 -3.61 4.71
CA GLU A 10 2.48 -2.44 5.23
C GLU A 10 2.15 -1.50 4.08
N CYS A 11 0.88 -1.15 3.96
CA CYS A 11 0.35 -0.28 2.93
C CYS A 11 -0.29 0.92 3.57
N ALA A 12 -0.15 2.07 2.93
CA ALA A 12 -0.75 3.30 3.39
C ALA A 12 -1.42 4.01 2.22
N VAL A 13 -2.52 4.72 2.52
CA VAL A 13 -3.26 5.50 1.53
C VAL A 13 -2.98 6.97 1.79
N TYR A 14 -2.41 7.62 0.77
CA TYR A 14 -2.14 9.05 0.78
C TYR A 14 -3.46 9.83 0.97
N GLY A 15 -3.46 10.78 1.92
CA GLY A 15 -4.63 11.58 2.28
C GLY A 15 -5.55 10.94 3.32
N GLU A 16 -5.41 9.65 3.62
CA GLU A 16 -6.23 8.98 4.66
C GLU A 16 -5.53 8.83 6.01
N ALA A 17 -4.20 9.01 6.07
CA ALA A 17 -3.41 8.78 7.28
C ALA A 17 -3.67 7.41 7.95
N THR A 18 -3.92 6.38 7.13
CA THR A 18 -4.14 5.00 7.62
C THR A 18 -3.11 4.05 7.03
N VAL A 19 -2.48 3.29 7.93
CA VAL A 19 -1.61 2.15 7.60
C VAL A 19 -2.39 0.85 7.85
N PHE A 20 -2.25 -0.11 6.95
CA PHE A 20 -2.84 -1.44 7.07
C PHE A 20 -1.96 -2.50 6.41
N SER A 21 -1.96 -3.70 6.98
CA SER A 21 -1.15 -4.79 6.46
C SER A 21 -1.88 -5.58 5.37
N VAL A 22 -1.18 -6.02 4.33
CA VAL A 22 -1.69 -6.92 3.29
C VAL A 22 -0.79 -8.15 3.24
N LYS A 23 -1.37 -9.34 3.38
CA LYS A 23 -0.66 -10.62 3.24
C LYS A 23 -0.82 -11.14 1.83
N ILE A 24 0.28 -11.51 1.19
CA ILE A 24 0.30 -11.99 -0.18
C ILE A 24 1.45 -12.98 -0.40
N ALA A 25 1.29 -13.93 -1.32
CA ALA A 25 2.40 -14.82 -1.69
C ALA A 25 3.53 -14.03 -2.39
N ARG A 26 4.78 -14.37 -2.08
CA ARG A 26 5.97 -13.59 -2.46
C ARG A 26 6.21 -13.50 -3.97
N ASP A 27 5.71 -14.47 -4.73
CA ASP A 27 5.86 -14.57 -6.19
C ASP A 27 4.64 -14.03 -6.96
N THR A 28 3.68 -13.43 -6.25
CA THR A 28 2.51 -12.82 -6.89
C THR A 28 2.88 -11.57 -7.68
N LYS A 29 2.07 -11.29 -8.70
CA LYS A 29 2.21 -10.09 -9.51
C LYS A 29 1.67 -8.87 -8.77
N VAL A 30 2.14 -7.69 -9.17
CA VAL A 30 1.64 -6.41 -8.65
C VAL A 30 0.13 -6.25 -8.83
N SER A 31 -0.46 -6.82 -9.89
CA SER A 31 -1.92 -6.82 -10.09
C SER A 31 -2.68 -7.51 -8.96
N ALA A 32 -2.14 -8.61 -8.41
CA ALA A 32 -2.75 -9.28 -7.27
C ALA A 32 -2.64 -8.45 -5.98
N LEU A 33 -1.55 -7.67 -5.83
CA LEU A 33 -1.43 -6.72 -4.72
C LEU A 33 -2.44 -5.57 -4.86
N GLN A 34 -2.64 -5.04 -6.07
CA GLN A 34 -3.66 -4.03 -6.35
C GLN A 34 -5.06 -4.54 -5.99
N GLU A 35 -5.42 -5.76 -6.43
CA GLU A 35 -6.71 -6.40 -6.09
C GLU A 35 -6.87 -6.59 -4.57
N ALA A 36 -5.84 -7.10 -3.89
CA ALA A 36 -5.87 -7.32 -2.45
C ALA A 36 -6.08 -6.01 -1.66
N ILE A 37 -5.42 -4.92 -2.07
CA ILE A 37 -5.62 -3.57 -1.48
C ILE A 37 -7.05 -3.09 -1.76
N PHE A 38 -7.50 -3.20 -3.02
CA PHE A 38 -8.80 -2.72 -3.48
C PHE A 38 -9.96 -3.39 -2.74
N ASP A 39 -9.91 -4.71 -2.57
CA ASP A 39 -10.91 -5.46 -1.81
C ASP A 39 -10.84 -5.14 -0.31
N LYS A 40 -9.64 -5.06 0.27
CA LYS A 40 -9.47 -4.77 1.70
C LYS A 40 -10.05 -3.40 2.10
N LYS A 41 -9.89 -2.40 1.24
CA LYS A 41 -10.42 -1.05 1.46
C LYS A 41 -11.87 -0.87 1.01
N ARG A 42 -12.48 -1.92 0.44
CA ARG A 42 -13.84 -1.92 -0.13
C ARG A 42 -14.04 -0.81 -1.17
N TYR A 43 -13.03 -0.55 -1.99
CA TYR A 43 -13.10 0.54 -2.96
C TYR A 43 -14.17 0.33 -4.03
N LYS A 44 -14.44 -0.93 -4.41
CA LYS A 44 -15.56 -1.29 -5.31
C LYS A 44 -16.92 -0.78 -4.87
N GLU A 45 -17.12 -0.61 -3.56
CA GLU A 45 -18.40 -0.16 -2.99
C GLU A 45 -18.48 1.38 -2.91
N ARG A 46 -17.34 2.06 -3.05
CA ARG A 46 -17.20 3.49 -2.75
C ARG A 46 -16.85 4.33 -3.96
N TYR A 47 -16.20 3.75 -4.96
CA TYR A 47 -15.66 4.47 -6.11
C TYR A 47 -15.85 3.69 -7.43
N PRO A 48 -16.05 4.41 -8.55
CA PRO A 48 -16.22 3.81 -9.87
C PRO A 48 -14.88 3.71 -10.62
N PHE A 49 -13.93 2.94 -10.08
CA PHE A 49 -12.65 2.64 -10.74
C PHE A 49 -12.24 1.19 -10.48
N ASP A 50 -11.41 0.62 -11.35
CA ASP A 50 -10.92 -0.76 -11.24
C ASP A 50 -9.65 -0.86 -10.39
N ALA A 51 -9.41 -2.01 -9.75
CA ALA A 51 -8.21 -2.22 -8.93
C ALA A 51 -6.89 -1.91 -9.68
N SER A 52 -6.84 -2.18 -10.98
CA SER A 52 -5.70 -1.90 -11.85
C SER A 52 -5.35 -0.41 -11.96
N GLU A 53 -6.29 0.48 -11.66
CA GLU A 53 -6.10 1.93 -11.68
C GLU A 53 -5.42 2.45 -10.39
N LEU A 54 -5.24 1.60 -9.36
CA LEU A 54 -4.45 1.95 -8.19
C LEU A 54 -2.98 2.15 -8.57
N THR A 55 -2.47 3.36 -8.40
CA THR A 55 -1.04 3.63 -8.57
C THR A 55 -0.31 3.36 -7.26
N LEU A 56 0.58 2.37 -7.27
CA LEU A 56 1.36 1.98 -6.09
C LEU A 56 2.75 2.60 -6.11
N TYR A 57 3.16 3.17 -4.99
CA TYR A 57 4.50 3.73 -4.79
C TYR A 57 5.22 2.95 -3.69
N LEU A 58 6.54 2.82 -3.82
CA LEU A 58 7.37 2.33 -2.73
C LEU A 58 7.67 3.49 -1.79
N ALA A 59 7.38 3.30 -0.50
CA ALA A 59 7.72 4.25 0.55
C ALA A 59 9.24 4.16 0.85
N LYS A 60 10.06 4.72 -0.04
CA LYS A 60 11.52 4.77 0.11
C LYS A 60 12.05 6.21 0.06
N LYS A 61 13.05 6.49 0.89
CA LYS A 61 13.85 7.72 0.86
C LYS A 61 15.33 7.33 0.90
N ASP A 62 16.12 7.84 -0.04
CA ASP A 62 17.56 7.53 -0.16
C ASP A 62 17.85 6.01 -0.13
N ASP A 63 17.07 5.24 -0.89
CA ASP A 63 17.06 3.76 -0.94
C ASP A 63 16.72 3.02 0.37
N ALA A 64 16.48 3.74 1.46
CA ALA A 64 15.97 3.19 2.71
C ALA A 64 14.44 3.15 2.71
N TRP A 65 13.87 2.07 3.25
CA TRP A 65 12.44 2.01 3.53
C TRP A 65 12.08 3.07 4.57
N LEU A 66 11.04 3.85 4.28
CA LEU A 66 10.43 4.72 5.27
C LEU A 66 9.90 3.83 6.40
N LYS A 67 10.30 4.16 7.63
CA LYS A 67 9.77 3.50 8.81
C LYS A 67 8.40 4.08 9.09
N ASP A 68 7.51 3.27 9.62
CA ASP A 68 6.27 3.76 10.22
C ASP A 68 6.64 4.65 11.44
N ASP A 69 6.76 5.95 11.19
CA ASP A 69 7.14 6.98 12.16
C ASP A 69 6.27 8.23 11.96
N ASP A 70 6.33 9.17 12.91
CA ASP A 70 5.53 10.40 12.90
C ASP A 70 5.70 11.23 11.61
N GLY A 71 6.82 11.06 10.89
CA GLY A 71 7.07 11.71 9.61
C GLY A 71 6.26 11.10 8.46
N VAL A 72 6.06 9.78 8.48
CA VAL A 72 5.18 9.06 7.54
C VAL A 72 3.72 9.42 7.79
N ASP A 73 3.29 9.52 9.04
CA ASP A 73 1.94 9.99 9.37
C ASP A 73 1.67 11.42 8.86
N GLY A 74 2.68 12.30 8.94
CA GLY A 74 2.63 13.64 8.35
C GLY A 74 2.46 13.63 6.83
N LEU A 75 3.22 12.77 6.13
CA LEU A 75 3.12 12.59 4.68
C LEU A 75 1.77 12.01 4.27
N LEU A 76 1.31 10.98 4.97
CA LEU A 76 0.04 10.30 4.68
C LEU A 76 -1.18 11.16 4.98
N SER A 77 -1.06 12.13 5.90
CA SER A 77 -2.12 13.10 6.17
C SER A 77 -2.12 14.30 5.22
N GLY A 78 -1.20 14.36 4.24
CA GLY A 78 -1.04 15.51 3.35
C GLY A 78 -0.63 16.79 4.08
N LYS A 79 -0.08 16.67 5.30
CA LYS A 79 0.36 17.80 6.14
C LYS A 79 1.79 18.23 5.84
N THR A 80 2.55 17.40 5.14
CA THR A 80 3.91 17.71 4.68
C THR A 80 3.96 17.69 3.16
N ASP A 81 4.02 18.89 2.56
CA ASP A 81 4.50 19.05 1.19
C ASP A 81 5.99 18.68 1.19
N THR A 82 6.37 17.59 0.53
CA THR A 82 7.79 17.32 0.28
C THR A 82 8.22 18.21 -0.88
N VAL A 83 8.88 19.34 -0.53
CA VAL A 83 9.71 20.14 -1.42
C VAL A 83 11.00 19.41 -1.79
#